data_AF-A0A662BJD3-F1
#
_entry.id   AF-A0A662BJD3-F1
#
_cell.length_a   1.000
_cell.length_b   1.000
_cell.length_c   1.000
_cell.angle_alpha   90.00
_cell.angle_beta   90.00
_cell.angle_gamma   90.00
#
_symmetry.space_group_name_H-M   'P 1'
#
loop_
_entity.id
_entity.type
_entity.pdbx_description
1 polymer ?
#
loop_
_entity_poly.entity_id
_entity_poly.type
_entity_poly.pdbx_seq_one_letter_code
_entity_poly.pdbx_strand_id
1 'polypeptide(L)'
;MARLKKPENETSRETEVRRILEHLANVANRSEKTSWNRKMDNLVKLMVMLEPIEQNILDIIEKEKMPMMDQISELRATMVKECIHPFEYLIMGETDDVITCKFCNKKINPTEWLITK
;
A
#
# COMPACT_ATOMS: atom_id res chain seq x y z
N MET A 1 -30.72 -31.16 2.74
CA MET A 1 -30.34 -29.76 3.04
C MET A 1 -31.14 -29.38 4.26
N ALA A 2 -30.49 -28.96 5.34
CA ALA A 2 -31.22 -28.46 6.51
C ALA A 2 -32.05 -27.27 6.04
N ARG A 3 -33.37 -27.36 6.11
CA ARG A 3 -34.23 -26.19 5.94
C ARG A 3 -33.82 -25.23 7.04
N LEU A 4 -33.23 -24.08 6.69
CA LEU A 4 -32.92 -23.05 7.67
C LEU A 4 -34.23 -22.75 8.42
N LYS A 5 -34.21 -22.94 9.74
CA LYS A 5 -35.39 -22.72 10.58
C LYS A 5 -35.77 -21.25 10.40
N LYS A 6 -37.03 -20.98 10.02
CA LYS A 6 -37.52 -19.61 9.82
C LYS A 6 -37.28 -18.82 11.12
N PRO A 7 -36.63 -17.65 11.08
CA PRO A 7 -36.52 -16.77 12.24
C PRO A 7 -37.91 -16.30 12.69
N GLU A 8 -38.13 -16.24 14.00
CA GLU A 8 -39.47 -16.01 14.56
C GLU A 8 -39.98 -14.57 14.37
N ASN A 9 -39.10 -13.60 14.07
CA ASN A 9 -39.41 -12.16 13.99
C ASN A 9 -39.02 -11.48 12.65
N GLU A 10 -39.20 -12.16 11.50
CA GLU A 10 -38.95 -11.51 10.18
C GLU A 10 -40.06 -10.52 9.82
N THR A 11 -39.69 -9.33 9.34
CA THR A 11 -40.61 -8.41 8.68
C THR A 11 -41.09 -8.96 7.33
N SER A 12 -42.19 -8.41 6.80
CA SER A 12 -42.74 -8.83 5.50
C SER A 12 -41.72 -8.72 4.37
N ARG A 13 -40.88 -7.68 4.40
CA ARG A 13 -39.83 -7.42 3.40
C ARG A 13 -38.68 -8.42 3.51
N GLU A 14 -38.22 -8.75 4.72
CA GLU A 14 -37.15 -9.73 4.94
C GLU A 14 -37.58 -11.14 4.51
N THR A 15 -38.86 -11.48 4.71
CA THR A 15 -39.43 -12.75 4.26
C THR A 15 -39.38 -12.88 2.73
N GLU A 16 -39.70 -11.79 2.00
CA GLU A 16 -39.64 -11.76 0.54
C GLU A 16 -38.20 -11.92 0.03
N VAL A 17 -37.26 -11.18 0.60
CA VAL A 17 -35.84 -11.28 0.27
C VAL A 17 -35.32 -12.70 0.52
N ARG A 18 -35.64 -13.32 1.67
CA ARG A 18 -35.23 -14.70 1.96
C ARG A 18 -35.78 -15.70 0.94
N ARG A 19 -37.04 -15.57 0.54
CA ARG A 19 -37.63 -16.45 -0.49
C ARG A 19 -36.92 -16.32 -1.83
N ILE A 20 -36.58 -15.10 -2.24
CA ILE A 20 -35.81 -14.86 -3.48
C ILE A 20 -34.43 -15.51 -3.38
N LEU A 21 -33.72 -15.31 -2.26
CA LEU A 21 -32.40 -15.90 -2.03
C LEU A 21 -32.43 -17.43 -1.97
N GLU A 22 -33.43 -18.01 -1.31
CA GLU A 22 -33.64 -19.47 -1.27
C GLU A 22 -33.95 -20.04 -2.65
N HIS A 23 -34.75 -19.34 -3.45
CA HIS A 23 -35.06 -19.76 -4.81
C HIS A 23 -33.79 -19.79 -5.67
N LEU A 24 -33.02 -18.69 -5.67
CA LEU A 24 -31.76 -18.60 -6.41
C LEU A 24 -30.74 -19.63 -5.93
N ALA A 25 -30.60 -19.82 -4.62
CA ALA A 25 -29.71 -20.82 -4.05
C ALA A 25 -30.10 -22.24 -4.44
N ASN A 26 -31.37 -22.52 -4.73
CA ASN A 26 -31.86 -23.85 -5.11
C ASN A 26 -31.84 -24.12 -6.63
N VAL A 27 -31.47 -23.14 -7.46
CA VAL A 27 -31.26 -23.35 -8.90
C VAL A 27 -30.13 -24.36 -9.15
N ALA A 28 -29.04 -24.27 -8.38
CA ALA A 28 -27.93 -25.20 -8.49
C ALA A 28 -28.26 -26.56 -7.88
N ASN A 29 -27.88 -27.64 -8.57
CA ASN A 29 -28.09 -28.99 -8.11
C ASN A 29 -27.14 -29.34 -6.94
N ARG A 30 -27.42 -30.46 -6.24
CA ARG A 30 -26.65 -30.86 -5.05
C ARG A 30 -25.15 -31.10 -5.36
N SER A 31 -24.85 -31.63 -6.54
CA SER A 31 -23.47 -31.93 -6.95
C SER A 31 -22.66 -30.66 -7.21
N GLU A 32 -23.28 -29.66 -7.85
CA GLU A 32 -22.70 -28.34 -8.09
C GLU A 32 -22.41 -27.61 -6.79
N LYS A 33 -23.36 -27.62 -5.85
CA LYS A 33 -23.17 -27.05 -4.51
C LYS A 33 -22.00 -27.70 -3.76
N THR A 34 -21.85 -29.01 -3.89
CA THR A 34 -20.76 -29.74 -3.23
C THR A 34 -19.42 -29.42 -3.88
N SER A 35 -19.38 -29.34 -5.22
CA SER A 35 -18.19 -28.92 -5.97
C SER A 35 -17.78 -27.49 -5.62
N TRP A 36 -18.74 -26.58 -5.51
CA TRP A 36 -18.53 -25.20 -5.07
C TRP A 36 -17.94 -25.13 -3.67
N ASN A 37 -18.54 -25.82 -2.70
CA ASN A 37 -18.04 -25.84 -1.32
C ASN A 37 -16.59 -26.34 -1.25
N ARG A 38 -16.23 -27.40 -1.99
CA ARG A 38 -14.84 -27.88 -2.06
C ARG A 38 -13.88 -26.84 -2.63
N LYS A 39 -14.29 -26.11 -3.67
CA LYS A 39 -13.50 -25.01 -4.25
C LYS A 39 -13.32 -23.89 -3.23
N MET A 40 -14.38 -23.55 -2.51
CA MET A 40 -14.35 -22.53 -1.45
C MET A 40 -13.41 -22.96 -0.32
N ASP A 41 -13.49 -24.21 0.15
CA ASP A 41 -12.59 -24.74 1.18
C ASP A 41 -11.12 -24.69 0.72
N ASN A 42 -10.86 -24.99 -0.55
CA ASN A 42 -9.52 -24.89 -1.11
C ASN A 42 -9.04 -23.44 -1.20
N LEU A 43 -9.91 -22.50 -1.57
CA LEU A 43 -9.59 -21.07 -1.59
C LEU A 43 -9.22 -20.59 -0.18
N VAL A 44 -10.03 -20.91 0.82
CA VAL A 44 -9.77 -20.54 2.22
C VAL A 44 -8.43 -21.11 2.69
N LYS A 45 -8.12 -22.36 2.36
CA LYS A 45 -6.80 -22.96 2.66
C LYS A 45 -5.64 -22.19 2.02
N LEU A 46 -5.78 -21.78 0.75
CA LEU A 46 -4.76 -20.99 0.08
C LEU A 46 -4.56 -19.63 0.75
N MET A 47 -5.64 -18.98 1.18
CA MET A 47 -5.57 -17.70 1.90
C MET A 47 -4.84 -17.83 3.23
N VAL A 48 -5.14 -18.88 4.02
CA VAL A 48 -4.45 -19.14 5.30
C VAL A 48 -2.96 -19.42 5.08
N MET A 49 -2.59 -20.06 3.97
CA MET A 49 -1.17 -20.26 3.64
C MET A 49 -0.46 -18.98 3.18
N LEU A 50 -1.20 -18.00 2.66
CA LEU A 50 -0.65 -16.72 2.21
C LEU A 50 -0.35 -15.77 3.38
N GLU A 51 -1.19 -15.78 4.41
CA GLU A 51 -1.08 -14.94 5.61
C GLU A 51 0.33 -14.90 6.24
N PRO A 52 1.04 -16.02 6.48
CA PRO A 52 2.40 -15.96 7.02
C PRO A 52 3.42 -15.33 6.06
N ILE A 53 3.21 -15.44 4.75
CA ILE A 53 4.10 -14.82 3.76
C ILE A 53 3.93 -13.30 3.81
N GLU A 54 2.69 -12.82 3.88
CA GLU A 54 2.40 -11.39 4.03
C GLU A 54 2.98 -10.83 5.33
N GLN A 55 2.83 -11.57 6.44
CA GLN A 55 3.41 -11.17 7.70
C GLN A 55 4.95 -11.10 7.64
N ASN A 56 5.60 -12.08 7.00
CA ASN A 56 7.06 -12.04 6.82
C ASN A 56 7.52 -10.82 5.99
N ILE A 57 6.77 -10.43 4.97
CA ILE A 57 7.07 -9.24 4.17
C ILE A 57 6.98 -7.98 5.03
N LEU A 58 5.92 -7.86 5.83
CA LEU A 58 5.75 -6.72 6.75
C LEU A 58 6.91 -6.67 7.76
N ASP A 59 7.25 -7.81 8.34
CA ASP A 59 8.37 -7.94 9.27
C ASP A 59 9.71 -7.50 8.64
N ILE A 60 9.99 -7.89 7.39
CA ILE A 60 11.20 -7.46 6.68
C ILE A 60 11.18 -5.95 6.43
N ILE A 61 10.03 -5.40 6.01
CA ILE A 61 9.90 -3.95 5.79
C ILE A 61 10.17 -3.19 7.09
N GLU A 62 9.56 -3.61 8.20
CA GLU A 62 9.69 -2.92 9.47
C GLU A 62 11.07 -3.10 10.11
N LYS A 63 11.63 -4.32 10.09
CA LYS A 63 12.88 -4.62 10.81
C LYS A 63 14.14 -4.31 10.02
N GLU A 64 14.10 -4.42 8.69
CA GLU A 64 15.30 -4.25 7.87
C GLU A 64 15.26 -2.95 7.08
N LYS A 65 14.16 -2.72 6.33
CA LYS A 65 14.08 -1.59 5.41
C LYS A 65 13.96 -0.26 6.16
N MET A 66 13.06 -0.16 7.15
CA MET A 66 12.84 1.11 7.86
C MET A 66 14.11 1.63 8.55
N PRO A 67 14.87 0.83 9.32
CA PRO A 67 16.11 1.29 9.93
C PRO A 67 17.16 1.75 8.92
N MET A 68 17.28 1.06 7.78
CA MET A 68 18.18 1.50 6.70
C MET A 68 17.73 2.84 6.10
N MET A 69 16.42 3.03 5.91
CA MET A 69 15.87 4.29 5.41
C MET A 69 16.07 5.44 6.40
N ASP A 70 16.00 5.16 7.70
CA ASP A 70 16.30 6.13 8.75
C ASP A 70 17.78 6.55 8.70
N GLN A 71 18.69 5.58 8.62
CA GLN A 71 20.14 5.84 8.45
C GLN A 71 20.44 6.66 7.19
N ILE A 72 19.80 6.34 6.06
CA ILE A 72 19.94 7.11 4.82
C ILE A 72 19.44 8.54 5.02
N SER A 73 18.33 8.71 5.73
CA SER A 73 17.73 10.02 5.98
C SER A 73 18.62 10.88 6.89
N GLU A 74 19.18 10.29 7.94
CA GLU A 74 20.15 10.95 8.82
C GLU A 74 21.42 11.37 8.06
N LEU A 75 21.99 10.45 7.28
CA LEU A 75 23.17 10.74 6.46
C LEU A 75 22.89 11.87 5.47
N ARG A 76 21.74 11.81 4.79
CA ARG A 76 21.31 12.86 3.86
C ARG A 76 21.14 14.21 4.59
N ALA A 77 20.57 14.23 5.79
CA ALA A 77 20.43 15.45 6.57
C ALA A 77 21.80 16.08 6.90
N THR A 78 22.80 15.25 7.26
CA THR A 78 24.18 15.69 7.48
C THR A 78 24.80 16.24 6.20
N MET A 79 24.70 15.50 5.09
CA MET A 79 25.23 15.93 3.79
C MET A 79 24.58 17.22 3.27
N VAL A 80 23.30 17.46 3.56
CA VAL A 80 22.62 18.71 3.18
C VAL A 80 23.14 19.90 4.00
N LYS A 81 23.44 19.70 5.29
CA LYS A 81 24.05 20.74 6.15
C LYS A 81 25.46 21.09 5.68
N GLU A 82 26.27 20.06 5.41
CA GLU A 82 27.68 20.17 4.99
C GLU A 82 27.85 20.23 3.46
N CYS A 83 26.78 20.58 2.74
CA CYS A 83 26.76 20.45 1.28
C CYS A 83 27.85 21.33 0.63
N ILE A 84 28.76 20.68 -0.08
CA ILE A 84 29.85 21.31 -0.84
C ILE A 84 29.44 21.75 -2.25
N HIS A 85 28.16 21.59 -2.62
CA HIS A 85 27.58 21.94 -3.93
C HIS A 85 28.42 21.46 -5.13
N PRO A 86 28.57 20.14 -5.34
CA PRO A 86 29.30 19.62 -6.49
C PRO A 86 28.64 20.06 -7.80
N PHE A 87 29.46 20.33 -8.83
CA PHE A 87 29.00 20.84 -10.12
C PHE A 87 27.87 20.01 -10.74
N GLU A 88 27.93 18.67 -10.62
CA GLU A 88 26.94 17.73 -11.16
C GLU A 88 25.52 17.92 -10.57
N TYR A 89 25.42 18.49 -9.37
CA TYR A 89 24.15 18.72 -8.67
C TYR A 89 23.65 20.17 -8.79
N LEU A 90 24.38 21.03 -9.50
CA LEU A 90 23.96 22.40 -9.78
C LEU A 90 23.09 22.44 -11.05
N ILE A 91 21.99 23.18 -10.99
CA ILE A 91 21.17 23.52 -12.15
C ILE A 91 21.02 25.04 -12.18
N MET A 92 21.07 25.63 -13.37
CA MET A 92 20.56 26.99 -13.55
C MET A 92 19.03 26.98 -13.38
N GLY A 93 18.53 27.89 -12.56
CA GLY A 93 17.09 28.09 -12.37
C GLY A 93 16.44 28.73 -13.60
N GLU A 94 15.11 28.82 -13.58
CA GLU A 94 14.31 29.40 -14.68
C GLU A 94 14.63 30.88 -14.97
N THR A 95 15.21 31.58 -13.99
CA THR A 95 15.82 32.90 -14.18
C THR A 95 17.34 32.71 -14.26
N ASP A 96 17.95 33.14 -15.37
CA ASP A 96 19.37 32.93 -15.71
C ASP A 96 20.39 33.42 -14.65
N ASP A 97 19.93 34.14 -13.62
CA ASP A 97 20.77 34.69 -12.55
C ASP A 97 20.84 33.83 -11.28
N VAL A 98 20.13 32.70 -11.18
CA VAL A 98 20.10 31.90 -9.95
C VAL A 98 20.52 30.45 -10.20
N ILE A 99 21.59 30.01 -9.55
CA ILE A 99 22.00 28.60 -9.55
C ILE A 99 21.33 27.90 -8.37
N THR A 100 20.73 26.73 -8.60
CA THR A 100 20.08 25.91 -7.58
C THR A 100 20.78 24.57 -7.44
N CYS A 101 21.05 24.14 -6.21
CA CYS A 101 21.58 22.80 -5.98
C CYS A 101 20.43 21.81 -5.76
N LYS A 102 20.32 20.76 -6.59
CA LYS A 102 19.33 19.68 -6.48
C LYS A 102 19.36 18.94 -5.14
N PHE A 103 20.54 18.94 -4.51
CA PHE A 103 20.78 18.12 -3.33
C PHE A 103 20.30 18.81 -2.06
N CYS A 104 20.71 20.06 -1.84
CA CYS A 104 20.35 20.85 -0.66
C CYS A 104 19.25 21.90 -0.91
N ASN A 105 18.80 22.06 -2.16
CA ASN A 105 17.82 23.05 -2.60
C ASN A 105 18.19 24.52 -2.29
N LYS A 106 19.46 24.81 -1.97
CA LYS A 106 19.92 26.18 -1.79
C LYS A 106 20.02 26.89 -3.14
N LYS A 107 19.59 28.15 -3.16
CA LYS A 107 19.77 29.09 -4.26
C LYS A 107 21.08 29.85 -4.04
N ILE A 108 21.96 29.86 -5.02
CA ILE A 108 23.27 30.50 -5.02
C ILE A 108 23.22 31.58 -6.10
N ASN A 109 23.48 32.83 -5.71
CA ASN A 109 23.57 33.94 -6.64
C ASN A 109 25.05 34.13 -7.05
N PRO A 110 25.42 33.97 -8.33
CA PRO A 110 26.81 34.06 -8.78
C PRO A 110 27.45 35.44 -8.50
N THR A 111 26.64 36.50 -8.49
CA THR A 111 27.10 37.89 -8.34
C THR A 111 27.57 38.24 -6.93
N GLU A 112 26.98 37.68 -5.87
CA GLU A 112 27.42 37.91 -4.49
C GLU A 112 28.73 37.18 -4.14
N TRP A 113 29.01 36.06 -4.82
CA TRP A 113 30.21 35.25 -4.58
C TRP A 113 31.48 35.85 -5.20
N LEU A 114 31.35 36.74 -6.19
CA LEU A 114 32.47 37.47 -6.81
C LEU A 114 32.91 38.72 -6.03
N ILE A 115 32.08 39.22 -5.10
CA ILE A 115 32.34 40.45 -4.34
C ILE A 115 33.05 40.15 -3.00
N THR A 116 33.03 38.89 -2.54
CA THR A 116 33.56 38.47 -1.23
C THR A 116 34.94 37.79 -1.29
N LYS A 117 35.67 37.90 -2.41
CA LYS A 117 37.07 37.50 -2.52
C LYS A 117 38.03 38.69 -2.45
#